data_AF-A0A942NX72-F1
#
_entry.id   AF-A0A942NX72-F1
#
_cell.length_a   1.000
_cell.length_b   1.000
_cell.length_c   1.000
_cell.angle_alpha   90.00
_cell.angle_beta   90.00
_cell.angle_gamma   90.00
#
_symmetry.space_group_name_H-M   'P 1'
#
loop_
_entity.id
_entity.type
_entity.pdbx_description
1 polymer ?
#
loop_
_entity_poly.entity_id
_entity_poly.type
_entity_poly.pdbx_seq_one_letter_code
_entity_poly.pdbx_strand_id
1 'polypeptide(L)'
;PKFGKHNRPNLFYPIYINPKSSDKDGFCLVSLTESKEFSEMVEPFNSQMKESCWRWGKDKVTKNVSAKTTTSNLVAKKKNDGSYGIYEKYRKTTFKPKSIWDDNSFLNETGTIELRELGLENQFDFPKPKSLVKQCIALATSEGDIVLDSFAGSGTTAQAVLELNEESGIERNFILVEMENYANELTAERTRRVIKGVKTAKSELLKKGTGGTFSYFELGDTIEMESLLRGKNLPSFTEFARYLFYTATGEEFNEKAINEKTGFIGESKNYEAYLFYRADIDWLKKNALTLELCKSLPEFKGKQRLVFAPAKYVDDHTLLDFRIDFSQLPYEIYRIQK
;
A
#
# COMPACT_ATOMS: atom_id res chain seq x y z
N PRO A 1 -28.43 -5.25 -39.25
CA PRO A 1 -27.73 -5.21 -37.93
C PRO A 1 -26.71 -6.34 -37.85
N LYS A 2 -25.57 -6.16 -37.18
CA LYS A 2 -24.53 -7.21 -37.07
C LYS A 2 -25.03 -8.45 -36.29
N PHE A 3 -26.01 -8.26 -35.41
CA PHE A 3 -26.66 -9.31 -34.63
C PHE A 3 -28.17 -9.27 -34.87
N GLY A 4 -28.80 -10.43 -34.96
CA GLY A 4 -30.25 -10.59 -35.17
C GLY A 4 -30.67 -12.05 -35.11
N LYS A 5 -31.94 -12.35 -35.44
CA LYS A 5 -32.48 -13.72 -35.37
C LYS A 5 -31.67 -14.73 -36.18
N HIS A 6 -31.16 -14.31 -37.34
CA HIS A 6 -30.34 -15.14 -38.23
C HIS A 6 -29.05 -15.71 -37.59
N ASN A 7 -28.45 -15.02 -36.61
CA ASN A 7 -27.20 -15.47 -35.97
C ASN A 7 -27.27 -15.58 -34.44
N ARG A 8 -28.36 -15.13 -33.81
CA ARG A 8 -28.62 -15.23 -32.36
C ARG A 8 -30.11 -15.55 -32.11
N PRO A 9 -30.63 -16.69 -32.60
CA PRO A 9 -32.06 -17.00 -32.53
C PRO A 9 -32.59 -17.07 -31.09
N ASN A 10 -31.80 -17.55 -30.15
CA ASN A 10 -32.18 -17.65 -28.72
C ASN A 10 -32.34 -16.28 -28.02
N LEU A 11 -31.88 -15.19 -28.65
CA LEU A 11 -31.96 -13.82 -28.14
C LEU A 11 -33.03 -13.00 -28.87
N PHE A 12 -33.80 -13.62 -29.76
CA PHE A 12 -34.95 -13.01 -30.42
C PHE A 12 -36.23 -13.63 -29.85
N TYR A 13 -36.86 -12.92 -28.92
CA TYR A 13 -38.13 -13.33 -28.32
C TYR A 13 -38.91 -12.10 -27.85
N PRO A 14 -40.25 -12.17 -27.79
CA PRO A 14 -41.05 -11.06 -27.30
C PRO A 14 -40.90 -10.90 -25.79
N ILE A 15 -40.94 -9.65 -25.33
CA ILE A 15 -41.09 -9.28 -23.92
C ILE A 15 -42.41 -8.53 -23.80
N TYR A 16 -43.25 -8.95 -22.86
CA TYR A 16 -44.56 -8.37 -22.63
C TYR A 16 -44.52 -7.39 -21.46
N ILE A 17 -45.24 -6.29 -21.58
CA ILE A 17 -45.21 -5.18 -20.63
C ILE A 17 -46.58 -5.05 -19.97
N ASN A 18 -46.57 -4.73 -18.68
CA ASN A 18 -47.78 -4.35 -17.97
C ASN A 18 -47.94 -2.81 -18.00
N PRO A 19 -48.75 -2.24 -18.92
CA PRO A 19 -48.88 -0.79 -19.09
C PRO A 19 -49.53 -0.10 -17.89
N LYS A 20 -50.23 -0.85 -17.02
CA LYS A 20 -50.90 -0.33 -15.82
C LYS A 20 -49.95 -0.26 -14.61
N SER A 21 -48.77 -0.86 -14.70
CA SER A 21 -47.79 -0.94 -13.61
C SER A 21 -46.77 0.21 -13.57
N SER A 22 -47.08 1.34 -14.19
CA SER A 22 -46.16 2.48 -14.29
C SER A 22 -45.85 3.09 -12.92
N ASP A 23 -44.56 3.16 -12.56
CA ASP A 23 -44.11 3.85 -11.35
C ASP A 23 -43.93 5.36 -11.56
N LYS A 24 -43.55 6.07 -10.49
CA LYS A 24 -43.32 7.53 -10.49
C LYS A 24 -42.32 8.01 -11.55
N ASP A 25 -41.42 7.14 -12.00
CA ASP A 25 -40.36 7.45 -12.97
C ASP A 25 -40.73 6.98 -14.39
N GLY A 26 -41.95 6.44 -14.55
CA GLY A 26 -42.53 5.95 -15.79
C GLY A 26 -42.13 4.53 -16.16
N PHE A 27 -41.53 3.76 -15.25
CA PHE A 27 -41.13 2.37 -15.52
C PHE A 27 -42.30 1.41 -15.31
N CYS A 28 -42.41 0.42 -16.19
CA CYS A 28 -43.42 -0.63 -16.16
C CYS A 28 -42.76 -2.00 -15.95
N LEU A 29 -43.48 -2.92 -15.33
CA LEU A 29 -43.09 -4.33 -15.20
C LEU A 29 -43.10 -5.03 -16.55
N VAL A 30 -42.25 -6.06 -16.66
CA VAL A 30 -42.11 -6.87 -17.88
C VAL A 30 -42.23 -8.35 -17.54
N SER A 31 -42.60 -9.18 -18.53
CA SER A 31 -42.74 -10.63 -18.41
C SER A 31 -42.33 -11.30 -19.71
N LEU A 32 -41.92 -12.57 -19.63
CA LEU A 32 -41.71 -13.42 -20.82
C LEU A 32 -43.00 -14.12 -21.28
N THR A 33 -44.06 -14.04 -20.49
CA THR A 33 -45.34 -14.69 -20.75
C THR A 33 -46.44 -13.64 -20.87
N GLU A 34 -47.19 -13.72 -21.95
CA GLU A 34 -48.35 -12.88 -22.22
C GLU A 34 -49.47 -13.18 -21.22
N SER A 35 -50.16 -12.14 -20.77
CA SER A 35 -51.36 -12.28 -19.94
C SER A 35 -52.23 -11.02 -20.04
N LYS A 36 -53.39 -11.04 -19.40
CA LYS A 36 -54.26 -9.84 -19.32
C LYS A 36 -53.57 -8.63 -18.69
N GLU A 37 -52.60 -8.87 -17.80
CA GLU A 37 -51.80 -7.82 -17.18
C GLU A 37 -50.62 -7.41 -18.05
N PHE A 38 -49.98 -8.37 -18.72
CA PHE A 38 -48.82 -8.17 -19.59
C PHE A 38 -49.24 -8.29 -21.06
N SER A 39 -49.87 -7.23 -21.58
CA SER A 39 -50.56 -7.23 -22.88
C SER A 39 -49.78 -6.52 -24.00
N GLU A 40 -48.81 -5.67 -23.67
CA GLU A 40 -48.07 -4.89 -24.67
C GLU A 40 -46.78 -5.63 -25.06
N MET A 41 -46.70 -6.07 -26.32
CA MET A 41 -45.57 -6.86 -26.82
C MET A 41 -44.45 -5.97 -27.37
N VAL A 42 -43.21 -6.26 -27.00
CA VAL A 42 -42.01 -5.65 -27.59
C VAL A 42 -41.05 -6.71 -28.10
N GLU A 43 -40.69 -6.57 -29.37
CA GLU A 43 -39.65 -7.36 -30.02
C GLU A 43 -38.38 -6.51 -30.26
N PRO A 44 -37.19 -7.14 -30.35
CA PRO A 44 -35.92 -6.41 -30.43
C PRO A 44 -35.66 -5.84 -31.83
N PHE A 45 -36.47 -4.88 -32.28
CA PHE A 45 -36.21 -4.08 -33.46
C PHE A 45 -35.38 -2.84 -33.11
N ASN A 46 -34.48 -2.43 -34.00
CA ASN A 46 -33.75 -1.19 -33.85
C ASN A 46 -34.58 0.03 -34.28
N SER A 47 -34.03 1.24 -34.13
CA SER A 47 -34.70 2.50 -34.51
C SER A 47 -35.04 2.61 -36.01
N GLN A 48 -34.48 1.75 -36.87
CA GLN A 48 -34.78 1.67 -38.31
C GLN A 48 -35.73 0.51 -38.64
N MET A 49 -36.40 -0.07 -37.63
CA MET A 49 -37.29 -1.24 -37.78
C MET A 49 -36.61 -2.49 -38.34
N LYS A 50 -35.28 -2.59 -38.23
CA LYS A 50 -34.51 -3.78 -38.62
C LYS A 50 -34.35 -4.71 -37.42
N GLU A 51 -34.48 -6.02 -37.66
CA GLU A 51 -34.28 -7.06 -36.64
C GLU A 51 -32.91 -6.90 -35.95
N SER A 52 -32.94 -6.85 -34.62
CA SER A 52 -31.79 -6.95 -33.72
C SER A 52 -32.00 -8.15 -32.79
N CYS A 53 -31.28 -8.23 -31.69
CA CYS A 53 -31.53 -9.23 -30.65
C CYS A 53 -31.32 -8.64 -29.25
N TRP A 54 -31.91 -9.26 -28.23
CA TRP A 54 -31.64 -8.92 -26.84
C TRP A 54 -30.19 -9.24 -26.45
N ARG A 55 -29.71 -8.61 -25.37
CA ARG A 55 -28.41 -8.95 -24.76
C ARG A 55 -28.51 -10.12 -23.78
N TRP A 56 -29.73 -10.42 -23.31
CA TRP A 56 -30.00 -11.42 -22.28
C TRP A 56 -30.82 -12.54 -22.89
N GLY A 57 -30.58 -13.78 -22.45
CA GLY A 57 -31.47 -14.91 -22.73
C GLY A 57 -32.61 -14.98 -21.71
N LYS A 58 -33.62 -15.82 -22.01
CA LYS A 58 -34.83 -15.99 -21.18
C LYS A 58 -34.50 -16.28 -19.71
N ASP A 59 -33.57 -17.19 -19.43
CA ASP A 59 -33.18 -17.54 -18.05
C ASP A 59 -32.66 -16.35 -17.25
N LYS A 60 -31.85 -15.48 -17.88
CA LYS A 60 -31.34 -14.28 -17.23
C LYS A 60 -32.46 -13.28 -16.99
N VAL A 61 -33.38 -13.12 -17.95
CA VAL A 61 -34.57 -12.26 -17.76
C VAL A 61 -35.41 -12.75 -16.59
N THR A 62 -35.76 -14.04 -16.53
CA THR A 62 -36.57 -14.61 -15.45
C THR A 62 -35.95 -14.37 -14.07
N LYS A 63 -34.63 -14.50 -13.94
CA LYS A 63 -33.91 -14.24 -12.67
C LYS A 63 -33.84 -12.75 -12.28
N ASN A 64 -34.17 -11.84 -13.19
CA ASN A 64 -33.96 -10.39 -13.04
C ASN A 64 -35.25 -9.57 -13.16
N VAL A 65 -36.39 -10.24 -13.35
CA VAL A 65 -37.72 -9.65 -13.28
C VAL A 65 -38.29 -9.91 -11.90
N SER A 66 -38.84 -8.87 -11.28
CA SER A 66 -39.44 -8.92 -9.94
C SER A 66 -40.86 -8.37 -9.96
N ALA A 67 -41.65 -8.64 -8.92
CA ALA A 67 -43.03 -8.14 -8.79
C ALA A 67 -43.15 -6.61 -8.64
N LYS A 68 -42.04 -5.89 -8.41
CA LYS A 68 -42.01 -4.42 -8.30
C LYS A 68 -40.90 -3.83 -9.17
N THR A 69 -41.14 -2.68 -9.78
CA THR A 69 -40.17 -1.98 -10.63
C THR A 69 -38.93 -1.51 -9.86
N THR A 70 -39.06 -1.28 -8.55
CA THR A 70 -37.97 -0.87 -7.65
C THR A 70 -36.97 -1.98 -7.37
N THR A 71 -37.41 -3.24 -7.42
CA THR A 71 -36.56 -4.43 -7.21
C THR A 71 -36.27 -5.19 -8.50
N SER A 72 -36.98 -4.92 -9.59
CA SER A 72 -36.71 -5.52 -10.91
C SER A 72 -35.47 -4.92 -11.56
N ASN A 73 -34.56 -5.76 -12.07
CA ASN A 73 -33.39 -5.35 -12.86
C ASN A 73 -33.74 -5.10 -14.33
N LEU A 74 -34.86 -5.63 -14.82
CA LEU A 74 -35.37 -5.36 -16.15
C LEU A 74 -36.73 -4.66 -16.07
N VAL A 75 -36.89 -3.56 -16.80
CA VAL A 75 -38.13 -2.78 -16.83
C VAL A 75 -38.40 -2.26 -18.24
N ALA A 76 -39.64 -1.87 -18.51
CA ALA A 76 -39.98 -1.14 -19.72
C ALA A 76 -40.23 0.34 -19.40
N LYS A 77 -40.05 1.21 -20.39
CA LYS A 77 -40.45 2.62 -20.30
C LYS A 77 -41.04 3.06 -21.63
N LYS A 78 -42.15 3.80 -21.57
CA LYS A 78 -42.79 4.36 -22.76
C LYS A 78 -41.92 5.49 -23.32
N LYS A 79 -41.66 5.46 -24.62
CA LYS A 79 -40.93 6.49 -25.37
C LYS A 79 -41.91 7.58 -25.84
N ASN A 80 -41.34 8.68 -26.33
CA ASN A 80 -42.11 9.81 -26.84
C ASN A 80 -43.01 9.45 -28.04
N ASP A 81 -42.62 8.45 -28.83
CA ASP A 81 -43.40 7.93 -29.97
C ASP A 81 -44.54 6.99 -29.56
N GLY A 82 -44.73 6.77 -28.26
CA GLY A 82 -45.74 5.87 -27.72
C GLY A 82 -45.32 4.39 -27.65
N SER A 83 -44.23 4.00 -28.31
CA SER A 83 -43.65 2.65 -28.21
C SER A 83 -42.96 2.44 -26.86
N TYR A 84 -42.70 1.19 -26.49
CA TYR A 84 -41.93 0.89 -25.29
C TYR A 84 -40.49 0.51 -25.61
N GLY A 85 -39.56 0.96 -24.76
CA GLY A 85 -38.19 0.46 -24.70
C GLY A 85 -37.99 -0.46 -23.51
N ILE A 86 -37.16 -1.49 -23.65
CA ILE A 86 -36.74 -2.39 -22.56
C ILE A 86 -35.36 -1.95 -22.04
N TYR A 87 -35.23 -1.78 -20.74
CA TYR A 87 -34.05 -1.22 -20.08
C TYR A 87 -33.58 -2.11 -18.91
N GLU A 88 -32.26 -2.26 -18.80
CA GLU A 88 -31.59 -2.84 -17.63
C GLU A 88 -31.31 -1.72 -16.61
N LYS A 89 -31.80 -1.85 -15.38
CA LYS A 89 -31.44 -0.96 -14.27
C LYS A 89 -30.07 -1.37 -13.73
N TYR A 90 -29.05 -0.55 -14.00
CA TYR A 90 -27.73 -0.71 -13.40
C TYR A 90 -27.78 -0.27 -11.93
N ARG A 91 -27.59 -1.24 -11.01
CA ARG A 91 -27.58 -1.00 -9.56
C ARG A 91 -26.19 -1.10 -8.92
N LYS A 92 -25.16 -1.43 -9.72
CA LYS A 92 -23.78 -1.40 -9.24
C LYS A 92 -23.31 0.05 -9.17
N THR A 93 -22.76 0.44 -8.04
CA THR A 93 -22.05 1.72 -7.86
C THR A 93 -20.70 1.72 -8.58
N THR A 94 -20.13 0.54 -8.83
CA THR A 94 -18.86 0.38 -9.54
C THR A 94 -19.07 0.02 -11.01
N PHE A 95 -18.27 0.62 -11.87
CA PHE A 95 -18.20 0.33 -13.29
C PHE A 95 -16.85 -0.30 -13.62
N LYS A 96 -16.81 -1.13 -14.67
CA LYS A 96 -15.54 -1.65 -15.18
C LYS A 96 -14.73 -0.46 -15.72
N PRO A 97 -13.47 -0.26 -15.31
CA PRO A 97 -12.65 0.83 -15.84
C PRO A 97 -12.50 0.67 -17.36
N LYS A 98 -12.47 1.80 -18.07
CA LYS A 98 -12.16 1.85 -19.51
C LYS A 98 -10.71 1.40 -19.74
N SER A 99 -10.41 0.91 -20.93
CA SER A 99 -9.03 0.59 -21.33
C SER A 99 -8.20 1.82 -21.69
N ILE A 100 -8.86 2.93 -22.04
CA ILE A 100 -8.23 4.23 -22.33
C ILE A 100 -8.78 5.22 -21.32
N TRP A 101 -7.87 5.95 -20.67
CA TRP A 101 -8.20 7.00 -19.70
C TRP A 101 -7.79 8.34 -20.30
N ASP A 102 -8.79 9.13 -20.69
CA ASP A 102 -8.66 10.38 -21.44
C ASP A 102 -9.21 11.58 -20.66
N ASP A 103 -9.35 11.44 -19.33
CA ASP A 103 -9.79 12.52 -18.47
C ASP A 103 -8.70 13.60 -18.34
N ASN A 104 -9.11 14.87 -18.37
CA ASN A 104 -8.21 16.01 -18.25
C ASN A 104 -7.42 16.00 -16.91
N SER A 105 -7.96 15.38 -15.87
CA SER A 105 -7.27 15.19 -14.58
C SER A 105 -6.05 14.27 -14.64
N PHE A 106 -5.83 13.57 -15.76
CA PHE A 106 -4.66 12.71 -15.98
C PHE A 106 -3.58 13.36 -16.84
N LEU A 107 -3.75 14.62 -17.25
CA LEU A 107 -2.76 15.35 -18.04
C LEU A 107 -1.55 15.75 -17.18
N ASN A 108 -0.33 15.63 -17.71
CA ASN A 108 0.91 15.91 -16.98
C ASN A 108 0.96 17.33 -16.36
N GLU A 109 0.38 18.32 -17.02
CA GLU A 109 0.31 19.71 -16.54
C GLU A 109 -0.38 19.83 -15.17
N THR A 110 -1.33 18.93 -14.87
CA THR A 110 -2.01 18.92 -13.57
C THR A 110 -1.06 18.60 -12.42
N GLY A 111 -0.05 17.75 -12.64
CA GLY A 111 0.95 17.42 -11.62
C GLY A 111 1.77 18.64 -11.20
N THR A 112 2.15 19.50 -12.14
CA THR A 112 2.91 20.74 -11.85
C THR A 112 2.08 21.72 -11.04
N ILE A 113 0.78 21.83 -11.35
CA ILE A 113 -0.17 22.65 -10.59
C ILE A 113 -0.30 22.12 -9.15
N GLU A 114 -0.41 20.80 -9.00
CA GLU A 114 -0.51 20.16 -7.68
C GLU A 114 0.73 20.38 -6.81
N LEU A 115 1.94 20.33 -7.39
CA LEU A 115 3.17 20.67 -6.66
C LEU A 115 3.20 22.13 -6.21
N ARG A 116 2.73 23.05 -7.06
CA ARG A 116 2.62 24.48 -6.71
C ARG A 116 1.64 24.70 -5.55
N GLU A 117 0.53 23.97 -5.49
CA GLU A 117 -0.40 24.08 -4.35
C GLU A 117 0.25 23.67 -3.02
N LEU A 118 1.26 22.80 -3.08
CA LEU A 118 2.05 22.38 -1.93
C LEU A 118 3.20 23.34 -1.62
N GLY A 119 3.46 24.37 -2.44
CA GLY A 119 4.60 25.28 -2.29
C GLY A 119 5.95 24.63 -2.58
N LEU A 120 5.97 23.64 -3.48
CA LEU A 120 7.13 22.86 -3.89
C LEU A 120 7.38 23.02 -5.41
N GLU A 121 6.93 24.14 -6.00
CA GLU A 121 7.15 24.44 -7.40
C GLU A 121 8.64 24.53 -7.75
N ASN A 122 8.98 24.20 -9.00
CA ASN A 122 10.34 24.23 -9.57
C ASN A 122 11.38 23.33 -8.88
N GLN A 123 10.97 22.48 -7.92
CA GLN A 123 11.84 21.45 -7.33
C GLN A 123 11.78 20.13 -8.10
N PHE A 124 10.83 19.99 -9.02
CA PHE A 124 10.64 18.78 -9.82
C PHE A 124 9.91 19.09 -11.13
N ASP A 125 10.47 18.66 -12.25
CA ASP A 125 9.98 19.09 -13.56
C ASP A 125 8.75 18.32 -14.04
N PHE A 126 8.62 17.04 -13.66
CA PHE A 126 7.61 16.14 -14.25
C PHE A 126 6.88 15.27 -13.22
N PRO A 127 6.20 15.87 -12.22
CA PRO A 127 5.39 15.10 -11.28
C PRO A 127 4.28 14.34 -12.01
N LYS A 128 4.02 13.11 -11.59
CA LYS A 128 2.84 12.37 -12.07
C LYS A 128 1.56 13.04 -11.55
N PRO A 129 0.48 13.12 -12.35
CA PRO A 129 -0.83 13.57 -11.87
C PRO A 129 -1.36 12.69 -10.74
N LYS A 130 -1.75 13.26 -9.58
CA LYS A 130 -2.23 12.44 -8.46
C LYS A 130 -3.51 11.70 -8.78
N SER A 131 -4.40 12.28 -9.59
CA SER A 131 -5.70 11.67 -9.94
C SER A 131 -5.50 10.35 -10.70
N LEU A 132 -4.48 10.30 -11.57
CA LEU A 132 -4.11 9.09 -12.29
C LEU A 132 -3.63 8.00 -11.32
N VAL A 133 -2.72 8.38 -10.41
CA VAL A 133 -2.15 7.45 -9.43
C VAL A 133 -3.22 6.95 -8.44
N LYS A 134 -4.10 7.84 -7.96
CA LYS A 134 -5.26 7.47 -7.12
C LYS A 134 -6.17 6.46 -7.82
N GLN A 135 -6.46 6.65 -9.11
CA GLN A 135 -7.28 5.71 -9.85
C GLN A 135 -6.61 4.33 -9.97
N CYS A 136 -5.30 4.28 -10.26
CA CYS A 136 -4.56 3.02 -10.26
C CYS A 136 -4.67 2.29 -8.92
N ILE A 137 -4.41 3.00 -7.81
CA ILE A 137 -4.44 2.43 -6.46
C ILE A 137 -5.86 1.94 -6.12
N ALA A 138 -6.88 2.76 -6.34
CA ALA A 138 -8.27 2.42 -6.03
C ALA A 138 -8.77 1.17 -6.78
N LEU A 139 -8.25 0.92 -7.99
CA LEU A 139 -8.59 -0.27 -8.79
C LEU A 139 -7.84 -1.53 -8.36
N ALA A 140 -6.67 -1.39 -7.75
CA ALA A 140 -5.73 -2.49 -7.50
C ALA A 140 -5.63 -2.90 -6.02
N THR A 141 -6.19 -2.14 -5.09
CA THR A 141 -5.94 -2.31 -3.65
C THR A 141 -7.21 -2.33 -2.81
N SER A 142 -7.13 -3.03 -1.68
CA SER A 142 -8.13 -3.11 -0.61
C SER A 142 -7.55 -2.59 0.72
N GLU A 143 -8.36 -2.62 1.78
CA GLU A 143 -7.92 -2.28 3.13
C GLU A 143 -6.77 -3.19 3.59
N GLY A 144 -5.76 -2.59 4.22
CA GLY A 144 -4.54 -3.24 4.70
C GLY A 144 -3.41 -3.38 3.67
N ASP A 145 -3.69 -3.23 2.37
CA ASP A 145 -2.70 -3.43 1.32
C ASP A 145 -1.56 -2.40 1.37
N ILE A 146 -0.38 -2.81 0.89
CA ILE A 146 0.82 -1.97 0.78
C ILE A 146 1.03 -1.56 -0.67
N VAL A 147 1.11 -0.25 -0.91
CA VAL A 147 1.49 0.34 -2.20
C VAL A 147 2.98 0.63 -2.21
N LEU A 148 3.74 -0.12 -3.02
CA LEU A 148 5.17 0.12 -3.22
C LEU A 148 5.40 0.95 -4.48
N ASP A 149 6.14 2.06 -4.32
CA ASP A 149 6.67 2.85 -5.43
C ASP A 149 8.20 2.97 -5.28
N SER A 150 8.91 2.21 -6.11
CA SER A 150 10.37 2.18 -6.10
C SER A 150 11.03 3.34 -6.85
N PHE A 151 10.24 4.25 -7.42
CA PHE A 151 10.68 5.43 -8.16
C PHE A 151 9.81 6.63 -7.77
N ALA A 152 9.83 6.96 -6.48
CA ALA A 152 8.86 7.86 -5.86
C ALA A 152 8.86 9.27 -6.48
N GLY A 153 10.01 9.75 -6.96
CA GLY A 153 10.19 11.09 -7.51
C GLY A 153 9.67 12.13 -6.52
N SER A 154 8.75 12.98 -6.99
CA SER A 154 8.13 14.00 -6.13
C SER A 154 7.24 13.45 -4.98
N GLY A 155 6.97 12.14 -4.88
CA GLY A 155 6.16 11.56 -3.81
C GLY A 155 4.64 11.56 -4.09
N THR A 156 4.24 11.59 -5.37
CA THR A 156 2.81 11.57 -5.77
C THR A 156 2.06 10.36 -5.20
N THR A 157 2.71 9.20 -5.12
CA THR A 157 2.08 7.96 -4.64
C THR A 157 1.67 8.03 -3.18
N ALA A 158 2.50 8.58 -2.29
CA ALA A 158 2.12 8.77 -0.89
C ALA A 158 0.93 9.73 -0.75
N GLN A 159 0.92 10.83 -1.50
CA GLN A 159 -0.24 11.74 -1.52
C GLN A 159 -1.51 11.04 -1.99
N ALA A 160 -1.42 10.24 -3.06
CA ALA A 160 -2.56 9.51 -3.59
C ALA A 160 -3.14 8.52 -2.57
N VAL A 161 -2.28 7.77 -1.87
CA VAL A 161 -2.70 6.84 -0.81
C VAL A 161 -3.38 7.58 0.34
N LEU A 162 -2.75 8.65 0.86
CA LEU A 162 -3.27 9.42 1.99
C LEU A 162 -4.64 10.06 1.68
N GLU A 163 -4.78 10.69 0.51
CA GLU A 163 -6.05 11.27 0.09
C GLU A 163 -7.13 10.19 -0.12
N LEU A 164 -6.77 9.06 -0.72
CA LEU A 164 -7.72 7.96 -0.96
C LEU A 164 -8.18 7.34 0.36
N ASN A 165 -7.30 7.21 1.35
CA ASN A 165 -7.65 6.70 2.68
C ASN A 165 -8.69 7.62 3.37
N GLU A 166 -8.47 8.94 3.37
CA GLU A 166 -9.44 9.90 3.95
C GLU A 166 -10.77 9.90 3.17
N GLU A 167 -10.74 9.78 1.84
CA GLU A 167 -11.96 9.77 1.01
C GLU A 167 -12.79 8.50 1.14
N SER A 168 -12.14 7.34 1.26
CA SER A 168 -12.81 6.04 1.27
C SER A 168 -12.99 5.45 2.66
N GLY A 169 -12.31 6.00 3.68
CA GLY A 169 -12.37 5.53 5.07
C GLY A 169 -11.72 4.16 5.30
N ILE A 170 -10.89 3.70 4.36
CA ILE A 170 -10.17 2.42 4.42
C ILE A 170 -8.67 2.68 4.45
N GLU A 171 -7.96 1.94 5.30
CA GLU A 171 -6.55 2.17 5.55
C GLU A 171 -5.68 1.37 4.57
N ARG A 172 -4.87 2.07 3.79
CA ARG A 172 -3.79 1.50 2.97
C ARG A 172 -2.45 2.02 3.44
N ASN A 173 -1.43 1.19 3.29
CA ASN A 173 -0.04 1.53 3.61
C ASN A 173 0.74 1.86 2.34
N PHE A 174 1.86 2.58 2.47
CA PHE A 174 2.74 2.85 1.35
C PHE A 174 4.21 2.71 1.73
N ILE A 175 5.03 2.35 0.74
CA ILE A 175 6.49 2.38 0.81
C ILE A 175 6.98 3.14 -0.42
N LEU A 176 7.77 4.17 -0.19
CA LEU A 176 8.42 4.95 -1.23
C LEU A 176 9.93 4.69 -1.19
N VAL A 177 10.54 4.51 -2.36
CA VAL A 177 12.00 4.52 -2.51
C VAL A 177 12.36 5.67 -3.44
N GLU A 178 13.31 6.49 -2.99
CA GLU A 178 13.90 7.59 -3.75
C GLU A 178 15.41 7.56 -3.55
N MET A 179 16.17 7.68 -4.64
CA MET A 179 17.64 7.57 -4.65
C MET A 179 18.32 8.93 -4.85
N GLU A 180 17.59 9.93 -5.31
CA GLU A 180 18.13 11.26 -5.52
C GLU A 180 18.27 12.05 -4.21
N ASN A 181 19.16 13.05 -4.23
CA ASN A 181 19.47 13.87 -3.05
C ASN A 181 18.29 14.70 -2.52
N TYR A 182 17.21 14.83 -3.29
CA TYR A 182 15.99 15.54 -2.89
C TYR A 182 14.98 14.68 -2.12
N ALA A 183 15.29 13.41 -1.81
CA ALA A 183 14.36 12.50 -1.11
C ALA A 183 13.77 13.12 0.16
N ASN A 184 14.60 13.75 1.00
CA ASN A 184 14.12 14.38 2.24
C ASN A 184 13.45 15.75 2.02
N GLU A 185 14.02 16.57 1.14
CA GLU A 185 13.65 17.98 0.93
C GLU A 185 12.40 18.15 0.05
N LEU A 186 12.14 17.17 -0.82
CA LEU A 186 11.01 17.17 -1.75
C LEU A 186 10.04 16.02 -1.47
N THR A 187 10.48 14.76 -1.58
CA THR A 187 9.58 13.58 -1.53
C THR A 187 8.94 13.42 -0.15
N ALA A 188 9.78 13.42 0.89
CA ALA A 188 9.33 13.35 2.28
C ALA A 188 8.62 14.66 2.69
N GLU A 189 9.11 15.82 2.25
CA GLU A 189 8.49 17.11 2.55
C GLU A 189 7.09 17.26 1.95
N ARG A 190 6.87 16.81 0.71
CA ARG A 190 5.55 16.72 0.10
C ARG A 190 4.61 15.90 0.99
N THR A 191 5.08 14.74 1.45
CA THR A 191 4.31 13.85 2.33
C THR A 191 3.97 14.54 3.65
N ARG A 192 4.94 15.22 4.29
CA ARG A 192 4.71 16.02 5.51
C ARG A 192 3.63 17.09 5.31
N ARG A 193 3.67 17.81 4.18
CA ARG A 193 2.69 18.86 3.85
C ARG A 193 1.30 18.31 3.60
N VAL A 194 1.17 17.15 2.94
CA VAL A 194 -0.12 16.48 2.71
C VAL A 194 -0.73 15.97 4.02
N ILE A 195 0.09 15.43 4.93
CA ILE A 195 -0.33 14.97 6.25
C ILE A 195 -0.81 16.16 7.10
N LYS A 196 0.01 17.20 7.20
CA LYS A 196 -0.23 18.38 8.05
C LYS A 196 -1.30 19.33 7.50
N GLY A 197 -1.44 19.33 6.18
CA GLY A 197 -2.27 20.28 5.43
C GLY A 197 -1.55 21.58 5.07
N VAL A 198 -2.03 22.21 4.00
CA VAL A 198 -1.52 23.46 3.44
C VAL A 198 -2.65 24.48 3.39
N LYS A 199 -2.63 25.47 4.30
CA LYS A 199 -3.72 26.44 4.48
C LYS A 199 -4.08 27.24 3.21
N THR A 200 -3.12 27.43 2.32
CA THR A 200 -3.27 28.15 1.05
C THR A 200 -3.77 27.27 -0.10
N ALA A 201 -3.90 25.96 0.11
CA ALA A 201 -4.39 25.04 -0.91
C ALA A 201 -5.84 25.35 -1.29
N LYS A 202 -6.22 25.03 -2.53
CA LYS A 202 -7.60 25.21 -2.99
C LYS A 202 -8.53 24.12 -2.46
N SER A 203 -8.04 22.88 -2.45
CA SER A 203 -8.77 21.72 -1.95
C SER A 203 -8.94 21.79 -0.43
N GLU A 204 -10.17 21.64 0.06
CA GLU A 204 -10.46 21.64 1.49
C GLU A 204 -9.80 20.46 2.22
N LEU A 205 -9.72 19.30 1.55
CA LEU A 205 -8.99 18.12 2.02
C LEU A 205 -7.52 18.47 2.29
N LEU A 206 -6.87 19.12 1.33
CA LEU A 206 -5.46 19.48 1.47
C LEU A 206 -5.24 20.63 2.47
N LYS A 207 -6.21 21.54 2.66
CA LYS A 207 -6.12 22.56 3.72
C LYS A 207 -6.14 21.96 5.11
N LYS A 208 -7.06 21.02 5.36
CA LYS A 208 -7.19 20.31 6.64
C LYS A 208 -5.99 19.41 6.91
N GLY A 209 -5.45 18.82 5.84
CA GLY A 209 -4.48 17.74 5.95
C GLY A 209 -5.19 16.39 6.06
N THR A 210 -4.51 15.35 5.57
CA THR A 210 -5.03 13.97 5.57
C THR A 210 -4.79 13.26 6.90
N GLY A 211 -3.93 13.79 7.77
CA GLY A 211 -3.46 13.06 8.94
C GLY A 211 -2.53 11.90 8.55
N GLY A 212 -2.42 10.89 9.41
CA GLY A 212 -1.49 9.77 9.22
C GLY A 212 -0.05 10.11 9.59
N THR A 213 0.83 9.13 9.43
CA THR A 213 2.26 9.21 9.78
C THR A 213 3.09 8.43 8.79
N PHE A 214 4.36 8.79 8.65
CA PHE A 214 5.35 7.98 7.95
C PHE A 214 6.69 8.07 8.68
N SER A 215 7.52 7.05 8.48
CA SER A 215 8.91 7.05 8.90
C SER A 215 9.80 7.25 7.69
N TYR A 216 10.87 8.02 7.85
CA TYR A 216 11.88 8.26 6.83
C TYR A 216 13.17 7.56 7.25
N PHE A 217 13.74 6.78 6.34
CA PHE A 217 14.98 6.04 6.55
C PHE A 217 15.94 6.32 5.41
N GLU A 218 17.22 6.37 5.73
CA GLU A 218 18.31 6.39 4.75
C GLU A 218 19.09 5.09 4.85
N LEU A 219 19.55 4.60 3.70
CA LEU A 219 20.47 3.47 3.69
C LEU A 219 21.83 3.95 4.19
N GLY A 220 22.29 3.37 5.30
CA GLY A 220 23.67 3.52 5.75
C GLY A 220 24.64 2.73 4.88
N ASP A 221 25.93 2.88 5.17
CA ASP A 221 26.98 2.16 4.46
C ASP A 221 26.79 0.64 4.53
N THR A 222 27.18 -0.04 3.45
CA THR A 222 27.06 -1.50 3.36
C THR A 222 28.00 -2.18 4.35
N ILE A 223 27.43 -2.94 5.29
CA ILE A 223 28.18 -3.80 6.18
C ILE A 223 28.52 -5.10 5.45
N GLU A 224 29.66 -5.11 4.77
CA GLU A 224 30.18 -6.31 4.11
C GLU A 224 30.84 -7.24 5.13
N MET A 225 30.20 -8.38 5.41
CA MET A 225 30.73 -9.41 6.32
C MET A 225 32.12 -9.90 5.90
N GLU A 226 32.42 -9.97 4.60
CA GLU A 226 33.77 -10.32 4.12
C GLU A 226 34.81 -9.24 4.42
N SER A 227 34.44 -7.96 4.36
CA SER A 227 35.33 -6.85 4.65
C SER A 227 35.63 -6.76 6.15
N LEU A 228 34.61 -7.02 6.98
CA LEU A 228 34.75 -7.28 8.43
C LEU A 228 35.77 -8.39 8.70
N LEU A 229 35.65 -9.54 8.03
CA LEU A 229 36.57 -10.69 8.16
C LEU A 229 38.00 -10.37 7.72
N ARG A 230 38.18 -9.50 6.72
CA ARG A 230 39.50 -9.07 6.22
C ARG A 230 40.08 -7.88 6.98
N GLY A 231 39.31 -7.29 7.91
CA GLY A 231 39.69 -6.10 8.68
C GLY A 231 39.75 -4.80 7.87
N LYS A 232 39.18 -4.77 6.67
CA LYS A 232 39.06 -3.53 5.88
C LYS A 232 37.69 -2.92 6.13
N ASN A 233 37.61 -1.59 6.26
CA ASN A 233 36.36 -0.86 6.47
C ASN A 233 35.55 -1.40 7.67
N LEU A 234 36.21 -1.54 8.82
CA LEU A 234 35.54 -1.93 10.07
C LEU A 234 34.47 -0.88 10.42
N PRO A 235 33.21 -1.28 10.70
CA PRO A 235 32.15 -0.34 11.03
C PRO A 235 32.46 0.40 12.33
N SER A 236 31.91 1.60 12.49
CA SER A 236 31.93 2.28 13.79
C SER A 236 31.22 1.44 14.86
N PHE A 237 31.49 1.74 16.14
CA PHE A 237 30.81 1.08 17.25
C PHE A 237 29.28 1.14 17.09
N THR A 238 28.76 2.33 16.76
CA THR A 238 27.34 2.57 16.62
C THR A 238 26.71 1.82 15.44
N GLU A 239 27.35 1.80 14.28
CA GLU A 239 26.85 1.04 13.12
C GLU A 239 26.79 -0.45 13.41
N PHE A 240 27.81 -0.97 14.09
CA PHE A 240 27.87 -2.38 14.40
C PHE A 240 26.89 -2.76 15.52
N ALA A 241 26.76 -1.91 16.54
CA ALA A 241 25.76 -2.03 17.59
C ALA A 241 24.34 -2.07 16.98
N ARG A 242 24.03 -1.17 16.05
CA ARG A 242 22.75 -1.13 15.32
C ARG A 242 22.48 -2.45 14.61
N TYR A 243 23.45 -2.91 13.84
CA TYR A 243 23.34 -4.17 13.09
C TYR A 243 23.16 -5.38 14.01
N LEU A 244 23.99 -5.54 15.04
CA LEU A 244 23.96 -6.67 15.95
C LEU A 244 22.69 -6.69 16.79
N PHE A 245 22.27 -5.53 17.32
CA PHE A 245 21.04 -5.41 18.11
C PHE A 245 19.82 -5.81 17.28
N TYR A 246 19.66 -5.24 16.07
CA TYR A 246 18.55 -5.58 15.19
C TYR A 246 18.58 -7.06 14.78
N THR A 247 19.75 -7.58 14.37
CA THR A 247 19.88 -8.98 13.93
C THR A 247 19.58 -9.97 15.05
N ALA A 248 19.95 -9.65 16.30
CA ALA A 248 19.73 -10.54 17.43
C ALA A 248 18.34 -10.44 18.06
N THR A 249 17.67 -9.29 17.96
CA THR A 249 16.41 -9.03 18.68
C THR A 249 15.21 -8.83 17.77
N GLY A 250 15.42 -8.40 16.53
CA GLY A 250 14.36 -7.93 15.63
C GLY A 250 13.72 -6.60 16.07
N GLU A 251 14.25 -5.94 17.10
CA GLU A 251 13.71 -4.70 17.66
C GLU A 251 14.46 -3.46 17.12
N GLU A 252 13.79 -2.30 17.19
CA GLU A 252 14.36 -1.01 16.75
C GLU A 252 15.53 -0.58 17.64
N PHE A 253 16.62 -0.14 17.01
CA PHE A 253 17.82 0.30 17.71
C PHE A 253 17.73 1.78 18.11
N ASN A 254 17.86 2.05 19.41
CA ASN A 254 17.91 3.42 19.93
C ASN A 254 19.35 3.86 20.22
N GLU A 255 19.92 4.61 19.29
CA GLU A 255 21.28 5.15 19.40
C GLU A 255 21.50 6.03 20.65
N LYS A 256 20.46 6.70 21.17
CA LYS A 256 20.58 7.55 22.37
C LYS A 256 20.73 6.74 23.66
N ALA A 257 20.42 5.45 23.64
CA ALA A 257 20.48 4.58 24.80
C ALA A 257 21.84 3.90 24.99
N ILE A 258 22.77 4.01 24.03
CA ILE A 258 24.06 3.34 24.08
C ILE A 258 24.97 3.93 25.16
N ASN A 259 25.86 3.11 25.70
CA ASN A 259 26.92 3.53 26.60
C ASN A 259 28.22 2.79 26.27
N GLU A 260 29.05 3.42 25.42
CA GLU A 260 30.33 2.87 24.96
C GLU A 260 31.28 2.47 26.09
N LYS A 261 31.27 3.18 27.22
CA LYS A 261 32.15 2.85 28.37
C LYS A 261 31.82 1.49 28.97
N THR A 262 30.54 1.15 29.00
CA THR A 262 30.06 -0.13 29.53
C THR A 262 29.86 -1.19 28.45
N GLY A 263 29.93 -0.80 27.17
CA GLY A 263 29.54 -1.61 26.03
C GLY A 263 28.02 -1.78 25.87
N PHE A 264 27.17 -1.16 26.69
CA PHE A 264 25.71 -1.33 26.58
C PHE A 264 25.19 -0.75 25.25
N ILE A 265 24.43 -1.54 24.49
CA ILE A 265 23.89 -1.16 23.18
C ILE A 265 22.35 -1.16 23.11
N GLY A 266 21.66 -1.64 24.14
CA GLY A 266 20.21 -1.58 24.21
C GLY A 266 19.59 -2.69 25.05
N GLU A 267 18.27 -2.62 25.20
CA GLU A 267 17.47 -3.58 25.95
C GLU A 267 16.27 -3.99 25.10
N SER A 268 16.06 -5.30 24.96
CA SER A 268 14.90 -5.90 24.30
C SER A 268 13.95 -6.48 25.34
N LYS A 269 12.84 -7.10 24.92
CA LYS A 269 11.93 -7.77 25.87
C LYS A 269 12.64 -8.79 26.76
N ASN A 270 13.62 -9.52 26.22
CA ASN A 270 14.28 -10.65 26.91
C ASN A 270 15.75 -10.39 27.25
N TYR A 271 16.41 -9.43 26.59
CA TYR A 271 17.86 -9.24 26.68
C TYR A 271 18.27 -7.83 27.08
N GLU A 272 19.36 -7.72 27.84
CA GLU A 272 20.25 -6.55 27.88
C GLU A 272 21.43 -6.83 26.95
N ALA A 273 21.64 -6.03 25.93
CA ALA A 273 22.66 -6.27 24.91
C ALA A 273 23.92 -5.43 25.16
N TYR A 274 25.08 -6.08 25.05
CA TYR A 274 26.41 -5.46 25.23
C TYR A 274 27.34 -5.80 24.08
N LEU A 275 28.10 -4.82 23.62
CA LEU A 275 29.11 -4.92 22.56
C LEU A 275 30.47 -4.50 23.09
N PHE A 276 31.43 -5.43 23.06
CA PHE A 276 32.84 -5.16 23.32
C PHE A 276 33.60 -5.14 22.00
N TYR A 277 33.67 -3.94 21.41
CA TYR A 277 34.22 -3.76 20.08
C TYR A 277 34.96 -2.44 19.95
N ARG A 278 36.07 -2.49 19.21
CA ARG A 278 36.78 -1.32 18.69
C ARG A 278 37.07 -1.57 17.22
N ALA A 279 36.89 -0.55 16.38
CA ALA A 279 37.22 -0.59 14.95
C ALA A 279 38.75 -0.59 14.74
N ASP A 280 39.43 -1.58 15.29
CA ASP A 280 40.89 -1.75 15.30
C ASP A 280 41.21 -3.24 15.29
N ILE A 281 41.84 -3.72 14.22
CA ILE A 281 42.19 -5.13 14.01
C ILE A 281 43.08 -5.67 15.14
N ASP A 282 44.08 -4.90 15.56
CA ASP A 282 45.05 -5.36 16.54
C ASP A 282 44.42 -5.43 17.93
N TRP A 283 43.47 -4.54 18.21
CA TRP A 283 42.61 -4.63 19.38
C TRP A 283 41.73 -5.89 19.32
N LEU A 284 41.02 -6.13 18.21
CA LEU A 284 40.12 -7.29 18.09
C LEU A 284 40.85 -8.62 18.27
N LYS A 285 42.09 -8.76 17.77
CA LYS A 285 42.91 -9.97 17.93
C LYS A 285 43.41 -10.24 19.35
N LYS A 286 43.45 -9.22 20.21
CA LYS A 286 44.03 -9.30 21.55
C LYS A 286 43.00 -9.25 22.67
N ASN A 287 41.75 -8.89 22.35
CA ASN A 287 40.71 -8.69 23.34
C ASN A 287 39.66 -9.79 23.26
N ALA A 288 39.18 -10.19 24.41
CA ALA A 288 38.17 -11.22 24.59
C ALA A 288 37.31 -10.87 25.80
N LEU A 289 36.16 -11.51 25.93
CA LEU A 289 35.37 -11.46 27.16
C LEU A 289 36.13 -12.19 28.27
N THR A 290 36.59 -11.45 29.28
CA THR A 290 37.32 -11.96 30.45
C THR A 290 36.45 -11.93 31.71
N LEU A 291 36.90 -12.61 32.77
CA LEU A 291 36.21 -12.59 34.07
C LEU A 291 36.10 -11.17 34.66
N GLU A 292 37.12 -10.33 34.45
CA GLU A 292 37.10 -8.94 34.90
C GLU A 292 36.03 -8.12 34.17
N LEU A 293 35.90 -8.33 32.85
CA LEU A 293 34.82 -7.73 32.05
C LEU A 293 33.44 -8.21 32.53
N CYS A 294 33.25 -9.51 32.77
CA CYS A 294 32.01 -10.04 33.32
C CYS A 294 31.64 -9.37 34.66
N LYS A 295 32.62 -9.15 35.54
CA LYS A 295 32.44 -8.46 36.83
C LYS A 295 32.17 -6.97 36.70
N SER A 296 32.63 -6.34 35.63
CA SER A 296 32.43 -4.91 35.37
C SER A 296 31.05 -4.56 34.82
N LEU A 297 30.27 -5.57 34.38
CA LEU A 297 28.92 -5.36 33.88
C LEU A 297 27.99 -4.82 34.99
N PRO A 298 27.07 -3.90 34.66
CA PRO A 298 26.10 -3.37 35.62
C PRO A 298 25.27 -4.47 36.29
N GLU A 299 24.75 -4.24 37.51
CA GLU A 299 23.85 -5.21 38.18
C GLU A 299 22.68 -5.64 37.29
N PHE A 300 22.33 -6.92 37.34
CA PHE A 300 21.30 -7.51 36.49
C PHE A 300 19.91 -6.97 36.83
N LYS A 301 19.10 -6.66 35.82
CA LYS A 301 17.71 -6.22 36.00
C LYS A 301 16.68 -7.31 35.71
N GLY A 302 17.08 -8.58 35.80
CA GLY A 302 16.22 -9.75 35.61
C GLY A 302 16.14 -10.29 34.17
N LYS A 303 16.79 -9.64 33.21
CA LYS A 303 16.93 -10.11 31.82
C LYS A 303 18.20 -10.94 31.63
N GLN A 304 18.28 -11.67 30.51
CA GLN A 304 19.54 -12.29 30.09
C GLN A 304 20.44 -11.23 29.46
N ARG A 305 21.76 -11.36 29.59
CA ARG A 305 22.71 -10.46 28.94
C ARG A 305 23.22 -11.10 27.67
N LEU A 306 22.96 -10.47 26.54
CA LEU A 306 23.54 -10.88 25.26
C LEU A 306 24.84 -10.11 25.06
N VAL A 307 25.98 -10.81 25.07
CA VAL A 307 27.31 -10.18 25.02
C VAL A 307 28.01 -10.53 23.71
N PHE A 308 28.30 -9.51 22.92
CA PHE A 308 29.09 -9.59 21.70
C PHE A 308 30.55 -9.23 21.99
N ALA A 309 31.49 -10.14 21.72
CA ALA A 309 32.92 -9.86 21.82
C ALA A 309 33.75 -10.70 20.83
N PRO A 310 35.03 -10.36 20.55
CA PRO A 310 35.83 -11.06 19.56
C PRO A 310 36.08 -12.53 19.89
N ALA A 311 36.24 -12.84 21.18
CA ALA A 311 36.43 -14.17 21.73
C ALA A 311 35.97 -14.20 23.20
N LYS A 312 36.03 -15.36 23.87
CA LYS A 312 35.84 -15.51 25.32
C LYS A 312 37.01 -16.27 25.96
N TYR A 313 37.42 -15.84 27.15
CA TYR A 313 38.40 -16.52 28.02
C TYR A 313 37.78 -16.92 29.37
N VAL A 314 36.47 -17.15 29.38
CA VAL A 314 35.68 -17.60 30.53
C VAL A 314 34.89 -18.84 30.14
N ASP A 315 34.71 -19.75 31.09
CA ASP A 315 33.95 -20.98 30.91
C ASP A 315 32.43 -20.74 30.99
N ASP A 316 31.67 -21.72 30.55
CA ASP A 316 30.20 -21.61 30.46
C ASP A 316 29.52 -21.53 31.83
N HIS A 317 30.10 -22.12 32.89
CA HIS A 317 29.53 -21.99 34.24
C HIS A 317 29.66 -20.55 34.73
N THR A 318 30.83 -19.94 34.54
CA THR A 318 31.03 -18.51 34.82
C THR A 318 30.03 -17.65 34.03
N LEU A 319 29.83 -17.91 32.74
CA LEU A 319 28.86 -17.14 31.94
C LEU A 319 27.43 -17.26 32.48
N LEU A 320 27.01 -18.47 32.90
CA LEU A 320 25.70 -18.71 33.50
C LEU A 320 25.52 -17.92 34.81
N ASP A 321 26.54 -17.87 35.67
CA ASP A 321 26.51 -17.11 36.93
C ASP A 321 26.29 -15.61 36.69
N PHE A 322 26.87 -15.08 35.61
CA PHE A 322 26.69 -13.69 35.19
C PHE A 322 25.51 -13.45 34.25
N ARG A 323 24.70 -14.49 33.96
CA ARG A 323 23.58 -14.43 33.02
C ARG A 323 23.99 -13.91 31.64
N ILE A 324 25.08 -14.46 31.10
CA ILE A 324 25.63 -14.06 29.81
C ILE A 324 25.40 -15.14 28.77
N ASP A 325 24.65 -14.79 27.73
CA ASP A 325 24.66 -15.49 26.45
C ASP A 325 25.74 -14.85 25.58
N PHE A 326 26.80 -15.60 25.31
CA PHE A 326 27.94 -15.11 24.53
C PHE A 326 27.71 -15.32 23.03
N SER A 327 27.86 -14.25 22.25
CA SER A 327 27.87 -14.29 20.78
C SER A 327 29.21 -13.79 20.26
N GLN A 328 29.96 -14.67 19.61
CA GLN A 328 31.24 -14.28 19.05
C GLN A 328 31.05 -13.30 17.88
N LEU A 329 31.88 -12.26 17.81
CA LEU A 329 31.92 -11.39 16.64
C LEU A 329 32.43 -12.17 15.42
N PRO A 330 31.90 -11.91 14.22
CA PRO A 330 32.20 -12.66 12.99
C PRO A 330 33.62 -12.41 12.42
N TYR A 331 34.62 -12.11 13.25
CA TYR A 331 35.98 -11.76 12.83
C TYR A 331 36.92 -12.98 12.72
N GLU A 332 36.58 -14.13 13.33
CA GLU A 332 37.56 -15.21 13.61
C GLU A 332 37.46 -16.50 12.78
N ILE A 333 36.85 -16.52 11.59
CA ILE A 333 36.85 -17.76 10.77
C ILE A 333 38.26 -18.15 10.27
N TYR A 334 39.27 -17.27 10.33
CA TYR A 334 40.63 -17.57 9.88
C TYR A 334 41.71 -17.37 10.96
N ARG A 335 41.70 -18.20 12.02
CA ARG A 335 42.96 -18.64 12.63
C ARG A 335 42.83 -19.95 13.44
N ILE A 336 42.56 -21.04 12.73
CA ILE A 336 43.11 -22.35 13.12
C ILE A 336 44.15 -22.73 12.06
N GLN A 337 45.34 -22.17 12.15
CA GLN A 337 46.54 -22.90 11.75
C GLN A 337 47.42 -22.95 12.99
N LYS A 338 47.47 -24.14 13.58
CA LYS A 338 48.42 -24.52 14.63
C LYS A 338 49.84 -24.43 14.11
#